data_AF-A0A0P9Y522-F1
#
_entry.id   AF-A0A0P9Y522-F1
#
_cell.length_a   1.000
_cell.length_b   1.000
_cell.length_c   1.000
_cell.angle_alpha   90.00
_cell.angle_beta   90.00
_cell.angle_gamma   90.00
#
_symmetry.space_group_name_H-M   'P 1'
#
loop_
_entity.id
_entity.type
_entity.pdbx_description
1 polymer ?
#
loop_
_entity_poly.entity_id
_entity_poly.type
_entity_poly.pdbx_seq_one_letter_code
_entity_poly.pdbx_strand_id
1 'polypeptide(L)'
;MMENLLLAALPVIAANGTAIDPQRWAAIEPAVRSAVECRQAMPKAKLKDIAAESPGSWTLVPPTRFIVFGLPVARVEVFVDPTGELGASYTAVIEKTSLKNVQQQLNKASKNGVVGDLAAGQAHGPEQVEVSCTIAE
;
A
#
# COMPACT_ATOMS: atom_id res chain seq x y z
N MET A 1 -29.24 -23.90 -30.56
CA MET A 1 -28.00 -23.99 -29.75
C MET A 1 -27.39 -22.60 -29.72
N MET A 2 -27.28 -22.01 -28.54
CA MET A 2 -26.25 -21.01 -28.26
C MET A 2 -25.97 -21.06 -26.76
N GLU A 3 -24.71 -21.33 -26.46
CA GLU A 3 -24.15 -21.63 -25.16
C GLU A 3 -24.19 -20.46 -24.16
N ASN A 4 -24.23 -20.86 -22.89
CA ASN A 4 -24.04 -20.04 -21.69
C ASN A 4 -22.89 -19.04 -21.79
N LEU A 5 -23.14 -17.81 -21.31
CA LEU A 5 -22.15 -17.12 -20.49
C LEU A 5 -22.78 -16.79 -19.15
N LEU A 6 -22.55 -17.65 -18.15
CA LEU A 6 -22.64 -17.23 -16.75
C LEU A 6 -21.50 -16.26 -16.49
N LEU A 7 -21.82 -14.97 -16.34
CA LEU A 7 -20.88 -14.03 -15.74
C LEU A 7 -20.69 -14.42 -14.28
N ALA A 8 -19.51 -14.95 -13.96
CA ALA A 8 -19.09 -15.10 -12.58
C ALA A 8 -19.02 -13.71 -11.95
N ALA A 9 -19.95 -13.41 -11.04
CA ALA A 9 -19.91 -12.22 -10.21
C ALA A 9 -18.69 -12.35 -9.28
N LEU A 10 -17.62 -11.65 -9.61
CA LEU A 10 -16.50 -11.45 -8.68
C LEU A 10 -17.03 -10.61 -7.51
N PRO A 11 -16.78 -11.01 -6.24
CA PRO A 11 -17.16 -10.19 -5.11
C PRO A 11 -16.41 -8.87 -5.20
N VAL A 12 -17.14 -7.78 -5.40
CA VAL A 12 -16.63 -6.42 -5.26
C VAL A 12 -16.36 -6.23 -3.77
N ILE A 13 -15.09 -6.42 -3.38
CA ILE A 13 -14.62 -5.93 -2.08
C ILE A 13 -14.70 -4.41 -2.20
N ALA A 14 -15.55 -3.78 -1.39
CA ALA A 14 -15.65 -2.33 -1.30
C ALA A 14 -14.29 -1.80 -0.81
N ALA A 15 -13.41 -1.49 -1.76
CA ALA A 15 -12.19 -0.78 -1.47
C ALA A 15 -12.59 0.66 -1.17
N ASN A 16 -12.44 1.08 0.09
CA ASN A 16 -12.63 2.46 0.51
C ASN A 16 -11.46 3.34 0.02
N GLY A 17 -11.23 3.37 -1.30
CA GLY A 17 -10.16 4.11 -1.93
C GLY A 17 -10.48 4.40 -3.39
N THR A 18 -9.88 5.44 -3.94
CA THR A 18 -10.04 5.74 -5.36
C THR A 18 -9.27 4.72 -6.19
N ALA A 19 -10.00 3.94 -7.00
CA ALA A 19 -9.38 3.05 -7.98
C ALA A 19 -8.53 3.91 -8.94
N ILE A 20 -7.22 3.70 -8.90
CA ILE A 20 -6.27 4.43 -9.74
C ILE A 20 -6.22 3.80 -11.14
N ASP A 21 -6.17 4.63 -12.18
CA ASP A 21 -6.09 4.12 -13.55
C ASP A 21 -4.78 3.32 -13.76
N PRO A 22 -4.79 2.23 -14.55
CA PRO A 22 -3.62 1.36 -14.70
C PRO A 22 -2.35 2.07 -15.22
N GLN A 23 -2.50 3.08 -16.09
CA GLN A 23 -1.37 3.80 -16.65
C GLN A 23 -0.70 4.68 -15.58
N ARG A 24 -1.51 5.37 -14.77
CA ARG A 24 -1.04 6.17 -13.64
C ARG A 24 -0.45 5.30 -12.54
N TRP A 25 -1.06 4.16 -12.25
CA TRP A 25 -0.48 3.17 -11.35
C TRP A 25 0.91 2.75 -11.80
N ALA A 26 1.08 2.33 -13.06
CA ALA A 26 2.37 1.92 -13.58
C ALA A 26 3.46 3.02 -13.44
N ALA A 27 3.07 4.29 -13.52
CA ALA A 27 3.98 5.43 -13.35
C ALA A 27 4.41 5.71 -11.90
N ILE A 28 3.64 5.25 -10.91
CA ILE A 28 3.91 5.46 -9.48
C ILE A 28 4.30 4.18 -8.73
N GLU A 29 3.97 2.98 -9.25
CA GLU A 29 4.13 1.70 -8.57
C GLU A 29 5.56 1.50 -8.02
N PRO A 30 6.64 1.79 -8.77
CA PRO A 30 7.99 1.64 -8.23
C PRO A 30 8.26 2.55 -7.01
N ALA A 31 7.72 3.77 -7.02
CA ALA A 31 7.89 4.71 -5.92
C ALA A 31 7.06 4.28 -4.70
N VAL A 32 5.82 3.81 -4.93
CA VAL A 32 4.96 3.25 -3.87
C VAL A 32 5.64 2.05 -3.22
N ARG A 33 6.20 1.13 -4.02
CA ARG A 33 6.94 -0.04 -3.54
C ARG A 33 8.12 0.36 -2.67
N SER A 34 8.99 1.24 -3.17
CA SER A 34 10.16 1.69 -2.42
C SER A 34 9.80 2.39 -1.12
N ALA A 35 8.68 3.11 -1.08
CA ALA A 35 8.21 3.80 0.10
C ALA A 35 7.66 2.85 1.16
N VAL A 36 6.77 1.92 0.78
CA VAL A 36 6.28 0.88 1.70
C VAL A 36 7.42 -0.05 2.14
N GLU A 37 8.37 -0.36 1.26
CA GLU A 37 9.56 -1.16 1.59
C GLU A 37 10.61 -0.41 2.42
N CYS A 38 10.32 0.86 2.76
CA CYS A 38 11.18 1.73 3.54
C CYS A 38 12.59 1.89 2.97
N ARG A 39 12.69 1.93 1.64
CA ARG A 39 13.92 2.16 0.88
C ARG A 39 14.11 3.61 0.50
N GLN A 40 13.00 4.30 0.21
CA GLN A 40 13.02 5.67 -0.27
C GLN A 40 11.65 6.30 -0.04
N ALA A 41 11.60 7.55 0.42
CA ALA A 41 10.36 8.32 0.47
C ALA A 41 9.76 8.51 -0.93
N MET A 42 8.44 8.53 -1.03
CA MET A 42 7.74 8.80 -2.28
C MET A 42 7.89 10.29 -2.63
N PRO A 43 8.33 10.64 -3.86
CA PRO A 43 8.38 12.04 -4.25
C PRO A 43 6.98 12.67 -4.27
N LYS A 44 6.78 13.81 -3.58
CA LYS A 44 5.46 14.51 -3.51
C LYS A 44 4.86 14.77 -4.90
N ALA A 45 5.69 15.04 -5.90
CA ALA A 45 5.27 15.24 -7.30
C ALA A 45 4.54 14.04 -7.92
N LYS A 46 4.76 12.81 -7.45
CA LYS A 46 4.07 11.59 -7.92
C LYS A 46 2.63 11.49 -7.41
N LEU A 47 2.27 12.25 -6.37
CA LEU A 47 0.94 12.28 -5.78
C LEU A 47 0.10 13.47 -6.27
N LYS A 48 0.72 14.45 -6.94
CA LYS A 48 0.10 15.73 -7.32
C LYS A 48 -1.23 15.59 -8.07
N ASP A 49 -1.31 14.63 -8.98
CA ASP A 49 -2.50 14.45 -9.84
C ASP A 49 -3.48 13.41 -9.28
N ILE A 50 -3.23 12.88 -8.08
CA ILE A 50 -4.09 11.93 -7.39
C ILE A 50 -4.90 12.71 -6.35
N ALA A 51 -6.22 12.59 -6.42
CA ALA A 51 -7.11 13.25 -5.46
C ALA A 51 -6.82 12.72 -4.05
N ALA A 52 -6.49 13.64 -3.14
CA ALA A 52 -6.33 13.35 -1.72
C ALA A 52 -7.71 13.18 -1.07
N GLU A 53 -7.79 12.26 -0.11
CA GLU A 53 -9.00 12.01 0.70
C GLU A 53 -9.13 13.04 1.82
N SER A 54 -7.98 13.51 2.32
CA SER A 54 -7.83 14.61 3.25
C SER A 54 -6.44 15.24 3.05
N PRO A 55 -6.12 16.41 3.64
CA PRO A 55 -4.80 17.02 3.47
C PRO A 55 -3.67 16.03 3.75
N GLY A 56 -2.83 15.79 2.74
CA GLY A 56 -1.70 14.88 2.85
C GLY A 56 -2.03 13.39 2.86
N SER A 57 -3.28 12.97 2.63
CA SER A 57 -3.68 11.56 2.74
C SER A 57 -4.27 10.99 1.45
N TRP A 58 -3.86 9.78 1.08
CA TRP A 58 -4.35 9.04 -0.09
C TRP A 58 -4.53 7.55 0.23
N THR A 59 -5.61 6.94 -0.27
CA THR A 59 -5.72 5.48 -0.35
C THR A 59 -5.56 5.02 -1.81
N LEU A 60 -4.53 4.21 -2.06
CA LEU A 60 -4.17 3.69 -3.37
C LEU A 60 -4.54 2.20 -3.46
N VAL A 61 -5.40 1.85 -4.42
CA VAL A 61 -5.79 0.45 -4.67
C VAL A 61 -5.10 -0.04 -5.94
N PRO A 62 -4.15 -1.00 -5.85
CA PRO A 62 -3.47 -1.51 -7.04
C PRO A 62 -4.47 -2.13 -8.04
N PRO A 63 -4.46 -1.73 -9.32
CA PRO A 63 -5.33 -2.30 -10.35
C PRO A 63 -4.89 -3.70 -10.81
N THR A 64 -3.65 -4.08 -10.50
CA THR A 64 -3.05 -5.40 -10.75
C THR A 64 -2.35 -5.90 -9.49
N ARG A 65 -1.95 -7.18 -9.49
CA ARG A 65 -1.22 -7.77 -8.36
C ARG A 65 0.00 -6.91 -8.00
N PHE A 66 0.02 -6.41 -6.77
CA PHE A 66 1.12 -5.64 -6.19
C PHE A 66 1.68 -6.39 -4.97
N ILE A 67 3.02 -6.45 -4.87
CA ILE A 67 3.72 -7.25 -3.86
C ILE A 67 4.78 -6.37 -3.20
N VAL A 68 4.80 -6.36 -1.88
CA VAL A 68 5.79 -5.69 -1.03
C VAL A 68 6.29 -6.71 -0.01
N PHE A 69 7.62 -6.80 0.17
CA PHE A 69 8.23 -7.78 1.08
C PHE A 69 7.82 -9.24 0.78
N GLY A 70 7.48 -9.55 -0.47
CA GLY A 70 6.98 -10.86 -0.87
C GLY A 70 5.52 -11.16 -0.49
N LEU A 71 4.79 -10.16 0.03
CA LEU A 71 3.41 -10.28 0.47
C LEU A 71 2.45 -9.51 -0.47
N PRO A 72 1.28 -10.08 -0.82
CA PRO A 72 0.31 -9.42 -1.67
C PRO A 72 -0.37 -8.26 -0.91
N VAL A 73 -0.45 -7.10 -1.55
CA VAL A 73 -1.03 -5.89 -0.96
C VAL A 73 -2.42 -5.65 -1.53
N ALA A 74 -3.40 -5.39 -0.65
CA ALA A 74 -4.77 -5.07 -1.04
C ALA A 74 -4.96 -3.56 -1.28
N ARG A 75 -4.35 -2.72 -0.44
CA ARG A 75 -4.31 -1.26 -0.61
C ARG A 75 -3.07 -0.68 0.06
N VAL A 76 -2.71 0.54 -0.34
CA VAL A 76 -1.66 1.33 0.30
C VAL A 76 -2.27 2.64 0.78
N GLU A 77 -2.09 2.93 2.06
CA GLU A 77 -2.42 4.20 2.68
C GLU A 77 -1.15 5.05 2.72
N VAL A 78 -1.22 6.26 2.19
CA VAL A 78 -0.10 7.19 2.11
C VAL A 78 -0.46 8.43 2.89
N PHE A 79 0.39 8.80 3.83
CA PHE A 79 0.35 10.10 4.48
C PHE A 79 1.66 10.85 4.22
N VAL A 80 1.56 12.09 3.76
CA VAL A 80 2.68 13.01 3.62
C VAL A 80 2.28 14.32 4.26
N ASP A 81 3.00 14.72 5.29
CA ASP A 81 2.67 15.95 6.01
C ASP A 81 2.75 17.17 5.07
N PRO A 82 1.63 17.93 4.94
CA PRO A 82 1.62 19.15 4.15
C PRO A 82 2.49 20.27 4.75
N THR A 83 2.76 20.29 6.06
CA THR A 83 3.59 21.33 6.70
C THR A 83 5.07 20.94 6.76
N GLY A 84 5.37 19.63 6.75
CA GLY A 84 6.74 19.09 6.79
C GLY A 84 7.30 18.89 8.21
N GLU A 85 6.46 18.96 9.25
CA GLU A 85 6.86 18.77 10.64
C GLU A 85 6.80 17.29 11.09
N LEU A 86 5.90 16.50 10.52
CA LEU A 86 5.57 15.13 10.93
C LEU A 86 6.14 14.06 9.98
N GLY A 87 6.74 14.47 8.86
CA GLY A 87 7.32 13.56 7.86
C GLY A 87 6.28 12.85 6.99
N ALA A 88 6.54 11.57 6.67
CA ALA A 88 5.66 10.77 5.82
C ALA A 88 5.52 9.34 6.34
N SER A 89 4.35 8.74 6.14
CA SER A 89 4.10 7.33 6.39
C SER A 89 3.48 6.63 5.18
N TYR A 90 3.87 5.37 4.99
CA TYR A 90 3.46 4.52 3.88
C TYR A 90 3.05 3.16 4.43
N THR A 91 1.75 2.89 4.43
CA THR A 91 1.18 1.71 5.06
C THR A 91 0.56 0.80 4.01
N ALA A 92 1.08 -0.43 3.86
CA ALA A 92 0.45 -1.46 3.06
C ALA A 92 -0.46 -2.33 3.92
N VAL A 93 -1.67 -2.57 3.43
CA VAL A 93 -2.63 -3.47 4.06
C VAL A 93 -2.61 -4.80 3.34
N ILE A 94 -2.38 -5.86 4.11
CA ILE A 94 -2.19 -7.23 3.67
C ILE A 94 -3.33 -8.06 4.25
N GLU A 95 -4.11 -8.69 3.38
CA GLU A 95 -5.24 -9.52 3.80
C GLU A 95 -4.84 -11.00 3.86
N LYS A 96 -5.63 -11.79 4.61
CA LYS A 96 -5.57 -13.26 4.61
C LYS A 96 -4.21 -13.82 5.07
N THR A 97 -3.54 -13.10 5.98
CA THR A 97 -2.29 -13.55 6.59
C THR A 97 -2.27 -13.22 8.08
N SER A 98 -1.43 -13.91 8.86
CA SER A 98 -1.26 -13.63 10.28
C SER A 98 -0.15 -12.59 10.50
N LEU A 99 -0.30 -11.78 11.55
CA LEU A 99 0.73 -10.82 11.95
C LEU A 99 2.11 -11.48 12.13
N LYS A 100 2.14 -12.68 12.73
CA LYS A 100 3.38 -13.47 12.92
C LYS A 100 4.08 -13.77 11.58
N ASN A 101 3.33 -14.17 10.56
CA ASN A 101 3.90 -14.47 9.25
C ASN A 101 4.47 -13.20 8.59
N VAL A 102 3.75 -12.08 8.70
CA VAL A 102 4.20 -10.79 8.18
C VAL A 102 5.50 -10.34 8.88
N GLN A 103 5.55 -10.40 10.21
CA GLN A 103 6.75 -10.08 10.99
C GLN A 103 7.96 -10.95 10.59
N GLN A 104 7.75 -12.25 10.34
CA GLN A 104 8.83 -13.12 9.87
C GLN A 104 9.37 -12.73 8.50
N GLN A 105 8.52 -12.28 7.57
CA GLN A 105 8.95 -11.79 6.25
C GLN A 105 9.68 -10.44 6.36
N LEU A 106 9.15 -9.52 7.16
CA LEU A 106 9.77 -8.23 7.44
C LEU A 106 11.18 -8.38 8.02
N ASN A 107 11.36 -9.22 9.04
CA ASN A 107 12.67 -9.47 9.64
C ASN A 107 13.71 -10.02 8.66
N LYS A 108 13.27 -10.68 7.58
CA LYS A 108 14.17 -11.13 6.51
C LYS A 108 14.52 -9.98 5.57
N ALA A 109 13.53 -9.16 5.20
CA ALA A 109 13.70 -8.10 4.21
C ALA A 109 14.34 -6.82 4.75
N SER A 110 14.17 -6.52 6.05
CA SER A 110 14.69 -5.32 6.73
C SER A 110 16.22 -5.32 6.87
N LYS A 111 16.87 -6.48 6.70
CA LYS A 111 18.33 -6.63 6.77
C LYS A 111 19.11 -5.85 5.70
N ASN A 112 18.44 -5.25 4.74
CA ASN A 112 19.05 -4.65 3.56
C ASN A 112 19.14 -3.11 3.61
N GLY A 113 19.09 -2.48 4.78
CA GLY A 113 19.15 -1.02 4.91
C GLY A 113 17.80 -0.34 4.63
N VAL A 114 17.24 0.27 5.67
CA VAL A 114 15.97 1.00 5.62
C VAL A 114 16.23 2.46 5.97
N VAL A 115 15.42 3.37 5.41
CA VAL A 115 15.59 4.82 5.59
C VAL A 115 14.64 5.42 6.64
N GLY A 116 13.87 4.57 7.32
CA GLY A 116 12.89 4.96 8.32
C GLY A 116 12.52 3.78 9.21
N ASP A 117 11.50 3.99 10.04
CA ASP A 117 11.00 3.00 10.98
C ASP A 117 9.97 2.08 10.33
N LEU A 118 10.29 0.78 10.29
CA LEU A 118 9.37 -0.26 9.82
C LEU A 118 8.62 -0.88 10.99
N ALA A 119 7.30 -0.93 10.89
CA ALA A 119 6.43 -1.60 11.84
C ALA A 119 5.43 -2.51 11.12
N ALA A 120 4.94 -3.53 11.83
CA ALA A 120 3.76 -4.29 11.44
C ALA A 120 2.79 -4.40 12.61
N GLY A 121 1.50 -4.24 12.30
CA GLY A 121 0.42 -4.24 13.26
C GLY A 121 -0.81 -4.98 12.75
N GLN A 122 -1.71 -5.32 13.66
CA GLN A 122 -3.03 -5.81 13.27
C GLN A 122 -3.86 -4.60 12.80
N ALA A 123 -4.44 -4.69 11.61
CA ALA A 123 -5.33 -3.68 11.06
C ALA A 123 -6.76 -3.82 11.64
N HIS A 124 -7.72 -3.09 11.07
CA HIS A 124 -9.14 -3.20 11.42
C HIS A 124 -9.72 -4.59 11.05
N GLY A 125 -9.62 -5.54 11.98
CA GLY A 125 -10.18 -6.88 11.87
C GLY A 125 -9.12 -7.99 11.97
N PRO A 126 -9.53 -9.24 12.29
CA PRO A 126 -8.60 -10.33 12.59
C PRO A 126 -7.78 -10.84 11.38
N GLU A 127 -8.17 -10.47 10.16
CA GLU A 127 -7.58 -10.99 8.91
C GLU A 127 -6.77 -9.97 8.10
N GLN A 128 -6.65 -8.74 8.61
CA GLN A 128 -5.88 -7.68 7.97
C GLN A 128 -4.66 -7.32 8.82
N VAL A 129 -3.50 -7.29 8.18
CA VAL A 129 -2.23 -6.89 8.79
C VAL A 129 -1.72 -5.66 8.05
N GLU A 130 -1.30 -4.65 8.79
CA GLU A 130 -0.66 -3.46 8.25
C GLU A 130 0.85 -3.57 8.38
N VAL A 131 1.54 -3.10 7.34
CA VAL A 131 2.98 -2.88 7.33
C VAL A 131 3.21 -1.42 7.03
N SER A 132 3.83 -0.68 7.95
CA SER A 132 4.06 0.74 7.81
C SER A 132 5.55 1.08 7.81
N CYS A 133 5.95 1.98 6.92
CA CYS A 133 7.21 2.69 6.99
C CYS A 133 6.94 4.15 7.35
N THR A 134 7.59 4.65 8.39
CA THR A 134 7.56 6.07 8.77
C THR A 134 8.93 6.68 8.54
N ILE A 135 8.99 7.79 7.81
CA ILE A 135 10.22 8.54 7.53
C ILE A 135 10.04 9.94 8.11
N ALA A 136 10.88 10.29 9.09
CA ALA A 136 10.97 11.66 9.58
C ALA A 136 11.64 12.56 8.52
N GLU A 137 11.17 13.80 8.37
CA GLU A 137 11.83 14.82 7.55
C GLU A 137 13.01 15.49 8.30
#